data_AF-X1IU75-F1
#
_entry.id   AF-X1IU75-F1
#
_cell.length_a   1.000
_cell.length_b   1.000
_cell.length_c   1.000
_cell.angle_alpha   90.00
_cell.angle_beta   90.00
_cell.angle_gamma   90.00
#
_symmetry.space_group_name_H-M   'P 1'
#
loop_
_entity.id
_entity.type
_entity.pdbx_description
1 polymer ?
#
loop_
_entity_poly.entity_id
_entity_poly.type
_entity_poly.pdbx_seq_one_letter_code
_entity_poly.pdbx_strand_id
1 'polypeptide(L)'
;TIAENAPIIPVSAQQGINTDKLLEELVKLEIPKKDLKSEPIFLVARSFDINKPGTTIDKLKGGVFGGILKKGKLTVGQQIEIKPGLNIKKPHGEMSYQTLVTKILSLYKGKESVKEVTPGASISIETALDPFLTKADSLTGCVVSTKGNLPEISYKIKIKSNLFKEVLGAKEHLKVEPIKTREMLMLSINTTISVGTVEKISDDEIELVLNIPVIVLKEDQVGIARNIDGHWRLIG
;
A
#
# COMPACT_ATOMS: atom_id res chain seq x y z
N THR A 1 -12.62 -23.31 1.12
CA THR A 1 -11.86 -22.02 1.22
C THR A 1 -12.40 -21.20 2.38
N ILE A 2 -11.70 -20.16 2.87
CA ILE A 2 -12.16 -19.34 4.02
C ILE A 2 -13.58 -18.77 3.79
N ALA A 3 -13.96 -18.52 2.54
CA ALA A 3 -15.27 -17.99 2.15
C ALA A 3 -16.32 -19.04 1.76
N GLU A 4 -16.04 -20.34 1.90
CA GLU A 4 -16.96 -21.43 1.46
C GLU A 4 -18.31 -21.39 2.16
N ASN A 5 -18.33 -20.92 3.42
CA ASN A 5 -19.54 -20.77 4.22
C ASN A 5 -20.04 -19.32 4.31
N ALA A 6 -19.52 -18.42 3.46
CA ALA A 6 -19.94 -17.03 3.47
C ALA A 6 -21.40 -16.90 2.97
N PRO A 7 -22.23 -16.06 3.62
CA PRO A 7 -23.61 -15.86 3.20
C PRO A 7 -23.68 -15.21 1.81
N ILE A 8 -24.60 -15.70 0.97
CA ILE A 8 -24.89 -15.12 -0.34
C ILE A 8 -26.18 -14.30 -0.24
N ILE A 9 -26.07 -12.99 -0.44
CA ILE A 9 -27.19 -12.04 -0.32
C ILE A 9 -27.54 -11.50 -1.71
N PRO A 10 -28.70 -11.83 -2.28
CA PRO A 10 -29.14 -11.25 -3.55
C PRO A 10 -29.54 -9.79 -3.33
N VAL A 11 -28.97 -8.88 -4.12
CA VAL A 11 -29.25 -7.43 -4.06
C VAL A 11 -29.52 -6.87 -5.45
N SER A 12 -30.27 -5.77 -5.53
CA SER A 12 -30.39 -4.96 -6.75
C SER A 12 -29.95 -3.54 -6.46
N ALA A 13 -28.75 -3.17 -6.91
CA ALA A 13 -28.24 -1.82 -6.72
C ALA A 13 -29.09 -0.76 -7.42
N GLN A 14 -29.64 -1.09 -8.61
CA GLN A 14 -30.47 -0.16 -9.38
C GLN A 14 -31.83 0.10 -8.72
N GLN A 15 -32.43 -0.94 -8.13
CA GLN A 15 -33.76 -0.84 -7.50
C GLN A 15 -33.68 -0.62 -5.98
N GLY A 16 -32.48 -0.62 -5.40
CA GLY A 16 -32.26 -0.49 -3.95
C GLY A 16 -32.73 -1.70 -3.13
N ILE A 17 -32.92 -2.87 -3.75
CA ILE A 17 -33.47 -4.06 -3.08
C ILE A 17 -32.41 -4.75 -2.22
N ASN A 18 -32.79 -5.13 -1.00
CA ASN A 18 -32.01 -5.90 -0.01
C ASN A 18 -30.72 -5.22 0.46
N THR A 19 -30.61 -3.90 0.28
CA THR A 19 -29.46 -3.12 0.78
C THR A 19 -29.41 -3.11 2.30
N ASP A 20 -30.57 -3.16 2.97
CA ASP A 20 -30.74 -3.35 4.40
C ASP A 20 -30.20 -4.71 4.87
N LYS A 21 -30.48 -5.79 4.13
CA LYS A 21 -29.96 -7.14 4.43
C LYS A 21 -28.45 -7.23 4.33
N LEU A 22 -27.86 -6.53 3.37
CA LEU A 22 -26.41 -6.39 3.30
C LEU A 22 -25.84 -5.70 4.56
N LEU A 23 -26.47 -4.61 5.02
CA LEU A 23 -26.04 -3.92 6.24
C LEU A 23 -26.19 -4.78 7.50
N GLU A 24 -27.28 -5.55 7.61
CA GLU A 24 -27.50 -6.50 8.71
C GLU A 24 -26.35 -7.52 8.82
N GLU A 25 -25.89 -8.09 7.71
CA GLU A 25 -24.78 -9.04 7.71
C GLU A 25 -23.43 -8.37 7.96
N LEU A 26 -23.20 -7.17 7.43
CA LEU A 26 -21.94 -6.43 7.67
C LEU A 26 -21.74 -6.08 9.15
N VAL A 27 -22.81 -5.76 9.88
CA VAL A 27 -22.74 -5.42 11.32
C VAL A 27 -22.43 -6.64 12.19
N LYS A 28 -22.70 -7.87 11.70
CA LYS A 28 -22.36 -9.11 12.41
C LYS A 28 -20.86 -9.44 12.36
N LEU A 29 -20.11 -8.81 11.47
CA LEU A 29 -18.67 -9.05 11.34
C LEU A 29 -17.94 -8.54 12.59
N GLU A 30 -17.12 -9.41 13.19
CA GLU A 30 -16.29 -9.02 14.31
C GLU A 30 -15.26 -7.97 13.89
N ILE A 31 -15.18 -6.88 14.65
CA ILE A 31 -14.17 -5.85 14.44
C ILE A 31 -12.83 -6.42 14.91
N PRO A 32 -11.81 -6.52 14.03
CA PRO A 32 -10.52 -7.06 14.41
C PRO A 32 -9.84 -6.18 15.47
N LYS A 33 -9.07 -6.83 16.35
CA LYS A 33 -8.30 -6.12 17.39
C LYS A 33 -7.29 -5.18 16.74
N LYS A 34 -7.30 -3.93 17.18
CA LYS A 34 -6.43 -2.87 16.70
C LYS A 34 -5.19 -2.78 17.58
N ASP A 35 -4.01 -2.83 16.97
CA ASP A 35 -2.77 -2.55 17.67
C ASP A 35 -2.56 -1.04 17.77
N LEU A 36 -2.68 -0.50 18.99
CA LEU A 36 -2.52 0.92 19.29
C LEU A 36 -1.18 1.26 19.95
N LYS A 37 -0.40 0.24 20.36
CA LYS A 37 0.79 0.42 21.18
C LYS A 37 2.08 0.38 20.38
N SER A 38 2.10 -0.36 19.28
CA SER A 38 3.26 -0.38 18.39
C SER A 38 3.51 0.96 17.71
N GLU A 39 4.73 1.12 17.18
CA GLU A 39 5.06 2.25 16.33
C GLU A 39 4.12 2.33 15.11
N PRO A 40 3.68 3.55 14.74
CA PRO A 40 2.68 3.74 13.72
C PRO A 40 3.19 3.37 12.33
N ILE A 41 2.50 2.48 11.65
CA ILE A 41 2.78 2.17 10.24
C ILE A 41 1.59 2.61 9.42
N PHE A 42 1.77 3.68 8.64
CA PHE A 42 0.79 4.17 7.69
C PHE A 42 1.21 3.81 6.27
N LEU A 43 0.29 3.18 5.54
CA LEU A 43 0.50 2.76 4.16
C LEU A 43 -0.12 3.82 3.24
N VAL A 44 0.70 4.50 2.45
CA VAL A 44 0.25 5.51 1.49
C VAL A 44 -0.36 4.81 0.28
N ALA A 45 -1.66 4.94 0.12
CA ALA A 45 -2.39 4.43 -1.04
C ALA A 45 -2.50 5.46 -2.17
N ARG A 46 -2.54 6.75 -1.81
CA ARG A 46 -2.66 7.89 -2.72
C ARG A 46 -1.90 9.09 -2.18
N SER A 47 -1.44 9.96 -3.06
CA SER A 47 -0.92 11.28 -2.68
C SER A 47 -1.45 12.35 -3.63
N PHE A 48 -1.81 13.51 -3.09
CA PHE A 48 -2.41 14.55 -3.90
C PHE A 48 -2.19 15.96 -3.34
N ASP A 49 -2.22 16.92 -4.26
CA ASP A 49 -2.32 18.34 -3.99
C ASP A 49 -3.81 18.72 -3.92
N ILE A 50 -4.24 19.29 -2.79
CA ILE A 50 -5.63 19.73 -2.59
C ILE A 50 -5.86 21.21 -2.97
N ASN A 51 -4.81 21.92 -3.36
CA ASN A 51 -4.90 23.33 -3.70
C ASN A 51 -5.57 23.50 -5.07
N LYS A 52 -6.57 24.37 -5.14
CA LYS A 52 -7.28 24.67 -6.39
C LYS A 52 -6.48 25.64 -7.26
N PRO A 53 -6.62 25.59 -8.61
CA PRO A 53 -6.04 26.61 -9.48
C PRO A 53 -6.43 28.03 -9.03
N GLY A 54 -5.45 28.94 -8.99
CA GLY A 54 -5.66 30.32 -8.52
C GLY A 54 -5.58 30.52 -7.00
N THR A 55 -5.24 29.48 -6.21
CA THR A 55 -4.97 29.62 -4.77
C THR A 55 -3.79 30.56 -4.55
N THR A 56 -3.95 31.55 -3.68
CA THR A 56 -2.88 32.49 -3.32
C THR A 56 -1.84 31.83 -2.43
N ILE A 57 -0.60 32.32 -2.48
CA ILE A 57 0.56 31.71 -1.80
C ILE A 57 0.32 31.56 -0.28
N ASP A 58 -0.32 32.56 0.34
CA ASP A 58 -0.66 32.59 1.77
C ASP A 58 -1.69 31.53 2.19
N LYS A 59 -2.47 31.00 1.25
CA LYS A 59 -3.53 30.01 1.49
C LYS A 59 -3.13 28.60 1.08
N LEU A 60 -1.93 28.41 0.55
CA LEU A 60 -1.45 27.09 0.15
C LEU A 60 -1.45 26.14 1.34
N LYS A 61 -2.10 25.00 1.14
CA LYS A 61 -2.05 23.84 2.02
C LYS A 61 -0.89 22.96 1.61
N GLY A 62 -0.34 22.21 2.55
CA GLY A 62 0.75 21.29 2.25
C GLY A 62 0.28 20.00 1.57
N GLY A 63 1.23 19.15 1.20
CA GLY A 63 0.95 17.90 0.52
C GLY A 63 0.16 16.91 1.39
N VAL A 64 -0.77 16.18 0.76
CA VAL A 64 -1.68 15.25 1.44
C VAL A 64 -1.41 13.80 1.06
N PHE A 65 -1.41 12.93 2.07
CA PHE A 65 -1.41 11.48 1.89
C PHE A 65 -2.77 10.88 2.21
N GLY A 66 -3.27 10.00 1.36
CA GLY A 66 -4.45 9.17 1.59
C GLY A 66 -4.05 7.71 1.75
N GLY A 67 -4.61 7.01 2.74
CA GLY A 67 -4.19 5.63 3.00
C GLY A 67 -4.81 5.04 4.25
N ILE A 68 -4.16 4.00 4.78
CA ILE A 68 -4.61 3.28 5.99
C ILE A 68 -3.49 3.19 7.01
N LEU A 69 -3.84 3.42 8.28
CA LEU A 69 -2.96 3.13 9.41
C LEU A 69 -3.08 1.64 9.76
N LYS A 70 -2.01 0.87 9.55
CA LYS A 70 -1.96 -0.57 9.80
C LYS A 70 -1.89 -0.88 11.29
N LYS A 71 -1.08 -0.13 12.03
CA LYS A 71 -0.88 -0.25 13.49
C LYS A 71 -0.41 1.08 14.07
N GLY A 72 -0.44 1.17 15.40
CA GLY A 72 -0.01 2.33 16.17
C GLY A 72 -0.98 3.50 16.11
N LYS A 73 -0.49 4.70 16.37
CA LYS A 73 -1.29 5.91 16.51
C LYS A 73 -0.52 7.12 16.00
N LEU A 74 -1.20 7.98 15.24
CA LEU A 74 -0.64 9.26 14.77
C LEU A 74 -1.45 10.43 15.30
N THR A 75 -0.76 11.48 15.70
CA THR A 75 -1.33 12.69 16.29
C THR A 75 -0.83 13.92 15.54
N VAL A 76 -1.68 14.94 15.42
CA VAL A 76 -1.31 16.24 14.82
C VAL A 76 -0.08 16.81 15.53
N GLY A 77 0.86 17.33 14.73
CA GLY A 77 2.10 17.94 15.21
C GLY A 77 3.29 16.98 15.32
N GLN A 78 3.10 15.68 15.17
CA GLN A 78 4.21 14.73 15.15
C GLN A 78 5.10 14.89 13.91
N GLN A 79 6.39 14.62 14.08
CA GLN A 79 7.31 14.44 12.96
C GLN A 79 7.21 13.01 12.44
N ILE A 80 7.05 12.90 11.13
CA ILE A 80 6.95 11.64 10.41
C ILE A 80 8.04 11.55 9.34
N GLU A 81 8.45 10.34 9.05
CA GLU A 81 9.31 10.00 7.92
C GLU A 81 8.54 9.20 6.87
N ILE A 82 8.93 9.37 5.62
CA ILE A 82 8.32 8.71 4.46
C ILE A 82 9.43 7.99 3.70
N LYS A 83 9.36 6.65 3.68
CA LYS A 83 10.29 5.80 2.95
C LYS A 83 9.53 4.92 1.93
N PRO A 84 10.08 4.63 0.73
CA PRO A 84 11.40 5.05 0.23
C PRO A 84 11.53 6.56 -0.03
N GLY A 85 10.40 7.25 -0.25
CA GLY A 85 10.37 8.70 -0.47
C GLY A 85 10.50 9.08 -1.95
N LEU A 86 11.20 10.16 -2.26
CA LEU A 86 11.29 10.69 -3.63
C LEU A 86 12.28 9.89 -4.47
N ASN A 87 11.86 9.57 -5.69
CA ASN A 87 12.76 9.07 -6.71
C ASN A 87 13.54 10.23 -7.33
N ILE A 88 14.86 10.22 -7.14
CA ILE A 88 15.81 11.19 -7.68
C ILE A 88 16.68 10.49 -8.70
N LYS A 89 16.63 10.99 -9.95
CA LYS A 89 17.57 10.60 -11.00
C LYS A 89 18.92 11.27 -10.72
N LYS A 90 19.92 10.46 -10.42
CA LYS A 90 21.31 10.93 -10.33
C LYS A 90 21.91 11.13 -11.73
N PRO A 91 23.02 11.88 -11.83
CA PRO A 91 23.86 11.90 -13.03
C PRO A 91 24.20 10.46 -13.47
N HIS A 92 24.27 10.21 -14.78
CA HIS A 92 24.47 8.88 -15.39
C HIS A 92 23.28 7.90 -15.34
N GLY A 93 22.10 8.34 -14.90
CA GLY A 93 20.86 7.56 -15.02
C GLY A 93 20.60 6.58 -13.87
N GLU A 94 21.44 6.58 -12.84
CA GLU A 94 21.18 5.84 -11.60
C GLU A 94 19.97 6.42 -10.87
N MET A 95 19.02 5.58 -10.48
CA MET A 95 17.90 5.99 -9.64
C MET A 95 18.30 5.86 -8.17
N SER A 96 17.97 6.88 -7.38
CA SER A 96 18.16 6.85 -5.94
C SER A 96 16.89 7.33 -5.24
N TYR A 97 16.62 6.80 -4.06
CA TYR A 97 15.46 7.20 -3.26
C TYR A 97 15.92 8.03 -2.07
N GLN A 98 15.31 9.20 -1.90
CA GLN A 98 15.56 10.08 -0.78
C GLN A 98 14.38 10.02 0.19
N THR A 99 14.66 9.60 1.43
CA THR A 99 13.70 9.63 2.53
C THR A 99 13.26 11.07 2.79
N LEU A 100 11.96 11.27 2.96
CA LEU A 100 11.41 12.57 3.37
C LEU A 100 11.12 12.57 4.85
N VAL A 101 11.30 13.73 5.49
CA VAL A 101 10.86 13.98 6.86
C VAL A 101 10.00 15.22 6.86
N THR A 102 8.84 15.16 7.51
CA THR A 102 7.89 16.27 7.58
C THR A 102 7.11 16.25 8.89
N LYS A 103 6.23 17.22 9.08
CA LYS A 103 5.34 17.33 10.24
C LYS A 103 3.90 17.15 9.80
N ILE A 104 3.10 16.47 10.63
CA ILE A 104 1.65 16.37 10.44
C ILE A 104 1.02 17.71 10.81
N LEU A 105 0.35 18.35 9.85
CA LEU A 105 -0.38 19.60 10.06
C LEU A 105 -1.82 19.35 10.47
N SER A 106 -2.49 18.40 9.82
CA SER A 106 -3.86 18.03 10.15
C SER A 106 -4.15 16.58 9.76
N LEU A 107 -5.16 15.99 10.38
CA LEU A 107 -5.61 14.62 10.13
C LEU A 107 -7.12 14.63 9.85
N TYR A 108 -7.54 13.79 8.91
CA TYR A 108 -8.95 13.64 8.54
C TYR A 108 -9.38 12.18 8.50
N LYS A 109 -10.63 11.94 8.95
CA LYS A 109 -11.37 10.69 8.75
C LYS A 109 -12.63 11.02 7.95
N GLY A 110 -12.63 10.71 6.67
CA GLY A 110 -13.68 11.19 5.76
C GLY A 110 -13.70 12.72 5.72
N LYS A 111 -14.82 13.33 6.11
CA LYS A 111 -14.99 14.80 6.15
C LYS A 111 -14.59 15.43 7.48
N GLU A 112 -14.35 14.62 8.51
CA GLU A 112 -14.11 15.10 9.86
C GLU A 112 -12.63 15.32 10.12
N SER A 113 -12.28 16.51 10.64
CA SER A 113 -10.93 16.78 11.15
C SER A 113 -10.79 16.22 12.55
N VAL A 114 -9.69 15.51 12.79
CA VAL A 114 -9.41 14.85 14.07
C VAL A 114 -8.01 15.23 14.57
N LYS A 115 -7.82 15.18 15.89
CA LYS A 115 -6.49 15.41 16.50
C LYS A 115 -5.58 14.17 16.39
N GLU A 116 -6.19 13.01 16.19
CA GLU A 116 -5.54 11.71 16.26
C GLU A 116 -6.26 10.67 15.40
N VAL A 117 -5.48 9.74 14.85
CA VAL A 117 -5.97 8.61 14.06
C VAL A 117 -5.43 7.28 14.62
N THR A 118 -6.25 6.25 14.47
CA THR A 118 -6.00 4.86 14.90
C THR A 118 -6.37 3.91 13.76
N PRO A 119 -5.93 2.65 13.79
CA PRO A 119 -6.16 1.69 12.71
C PRO A 119 -7.65 1.41 12.45
N GLY A 120 -7.95 0.96 11.21
CA GLY A 120 -9.27 0.47 10.82
C GLY A 120 -10.17 1.48 10.10
N ALA A 121 -9.62 2.56 9.55
CA ALA A 121 -10.32 3.44 8.62
C ALA A 121 -9.34 4.03 7.59
N SER A 122 -9.87 4.45 6.44
CA SER A 122 -9.14 5.31 5.53
C SER A 122 -8.99 6.70 6.14
N ILE A 123 -7.77 7.21 6.12
CA ILE A 123 -7.43 8.50 6.70
C ILE A 123 -6.68 9.36 5.69
N SER A 124 -6.71 10.67 5.91
CA SER A 124 -5.88 11.62 5.19
C SER A 124 -4.98 12.39 6.15
N ILE A 125 -3.72 12.55 5.75
CA ILE A 125 -2.68 13.25 6.52
C ILE A 125 -2.23 14.45 5.69
N GLU A 126 -2.56 15.66 6.15
CA GLU A 126 -1.96 16.88 5.61
C GLU A 126 -0.60 17.07 6.27
N THR A 127 0.42 17.31 5.46
CA THR A 127 1.80 17.44 5.92
C THR A 127 2.36 18.81 5.60
N ALA A 128 3.51 19.14 6.20
CA ALA A 128 4.26 20.34 5.86
C ALA A 128 5.10 20.19 4.58
N LEU A 129 4.91 19.12 3.79
CA LEU A 129 5.60 18.97 2.51
C LEU A 129 5.04 19.97 1.48
N ASP A 130 5.91 20.38 0.56
CA ASP A 130 5.50 21.10 -0.63
C ASP A 130 4.47 20.24 -1.42
N PRO A 131 3.29 20.77 -1.76
CA PRO A 131 2.26 20.05 -2.50
C PRO A 131 2.75 19.44 -3.82
N PHE A 132 3.71 20.10 -4.47
CA PHE A 132 4.32 19.61 -5.70
C PHE A 132 4.90 18.20 -5.55
N LEU A 133 5.44 17.88 -4.36
CA LEU A 133 6.03 16.57 -4.08
C LEU A 133 4.99 15.46 -3.94
N THR A 134 3.72 15.81 -3.72
CA THR A 134 2.63 14.86 -3.48
C THR A 134 1.66 14.73 -4.64
N LYS A 135 1.72 15.61 -5.66
CA LYS A 135 0.76 15.62 -6.77
C LYS A 135 0.79 14.32 -7.58
N ALA A 136 -0.36 13.97 -8.16
CA ALA A 136 -0.49 12.86 -9.11
C ALA A 136 0.08 11.53 -8.58
N ASP A 137 -0.18 11.21 -7.31
CA ASP A 137 0.17 9.91 -6.72
C ASP A 137 1.69 9.61 -6.68
N SER A 138 2.52 10.65 -6.74
CA SER A 138 4.00 10.58 -6.73
C SER A 138 4.62 9.83 -5.56
N LEU A 139 3.93 9.76 -4.41
CA LEU A 139 4.39 9.07 -3.19
C LEU A 139 3.55 7.84 -2.84
N THR A 140 2.76 7.34 -3.79
CA THR A 140 2.02 6.07 -3.63
C THR A 140 2.99 4.91 -3.43
N GLY A 141 2.62 3.98 -2.54
CA GLY A 141 3.47 2.86 -2.19
C GLY A 141 4.57 3.21 -1.18
N CYS A 142 4.66 4.47 -0.72
CA CYS A 142 5.49 4.79 0.43
C CYS A 142 4.84 4.30 1.74
N VAL A 143 5.70 4.07 2.73
CA VAL A 143 5.33 3.79 4.11
C VAL A 143 5.72 5.00 4.96
N VAL A 144 4.85 5.35 5.90
CA VAL A 144 5.03 6.47 6.83
C VAL A 144 5.03 5.97 8.25
N SER A 145 5.96 6.47 9.07
CA SER A 145 5.99 6.27 10.52
C SER A 145 6.49 7.53 11.21
N THR A 146 6.44 7.54 12.53
CA THR A 146 7.28 8.42 13.36
C THR A 146 8.75 8.26 12.97
N LYS A 147 9.49 9.38 13.00
CA LYS A 147 10.88 9.46 12.54
C LYS A 147 11.79 8.42 13.23
N GLY A 148 12.55 7.67 12.43
CA GLY A 148 13.52 6.66 12.89
C GLY A 148 12.96 5.26 13.13
N ASN A 149 11.67 5.02 12.85
CA ASN A 149 11.02 3.74 13.14
C ASN A 149 10.77 2.87 11.90
N LEU A 150 10.96 3.40 10.70
CA LEU A 150 10.91 2.60 9.48
C LEU A 150 12.24 1.87 9.24
N PRO A 151 12.18 0.59 8.82
CA PRO A 151 13.32 -0.13 8.30
C PRO A 151 14.05 0.60 7.17
N GLU A 152 15.25 0.12 6.86
CA GLU A 152 16.02 0.61 5.72
C GLU A 152 15.38 0.26 4.39
N ILE A 153 15.66 1.10 3.38
CA ILE A 153 15.18 0.92 2.01
C ILE A 153 15.85 -0.32 1.43
N SER A 154 15.06 -1.31 1.00
CA SER A 154 15.60 -2.54 0.44
C SER A 154 15.30 -2.70 -1.05
N TYR A 155 16.34 -3.01 -1.81
CA TYR A 155 16.26 -3.44 -3.21
C TYR A 155 16.27 -4.96 -3.34
N LYS A 156 16.59 -5.69 -2.26
CA LYS A 156 16.62 -7.15 -2.23
C LYS A 156 15.64 -7.65 -1.20
N ILE A 157 14.78 -8.56 -1.60
CA ILE A 157 13.85 -9.18 -0.66
C ILE A 157 13.97 -10.69 -0.76
N LYS A 158 13.73 -11.32 0.37
CA LYS A 158 13.59 -12.76 0.48
C LYS A 158 12.18 -13.05 0.96
N ILE A 159 11.43 -13.81 0.18
CA ILE A 159 10.03 -14.12 0.49
C ILE A 159 9.80 -15.63 0.42
N LYS A 160 8.90 -16.09 1.28
CA LYS A 160 8.34 -17.43 1.19
C LYS A 160 7.23 -17.43 0.14
N SER A 161 7.30 -18.35 -0.82
CA SER A 161 6.39 -18.39 -1.96
C SER A 161 5.49 -19.63 -1.94
N ASN A 162 4.19 -19.40 -2.09
CA ASN A 162 3.18 -20.45 -2.17
C ASN A 162 2.34 -20.20 -3.43
N LEU A 163 2.56 -20.99 -4.48
CA LEU A 163 1.86 -20.80 -5.75
C LEU A 163 0.47 -21.45 -5.76
N PHE A 164 -0.46 -20.84 -6.49
CA PHE A 164 -1.77 -21.42 -6.78
C PHE A 164 -1.63 -22.61 -7.73
N LYS A 165 -2.65 -23.48 -7.74
CA LYS A 165 -2.71 -24.60 -8.69
C LYS A 165 -2.97 -24.11 -10.11
N GLU A 166 -3.77 -23.06 -10.24
CA GLU A 166 -4.22 -22.49 -11.52
C GLU A 166 -4.17 -20.96 -11.46
N VAL A 167 -3.98 -20.35 -12.63
CA VAL A 167 -3.94 -18.90 -12.78
C VAL A 167 -5.34 -18.32 -12.61
N LEU A 168 -5.53 -17.47 -11.60
CA LEU A 168 -6.80 -16.81 -11.36
C LEU A 168 -7.07 -15.73 -12.42
N GLY A 169 -8.31 -15.67 -12.94
CA GLY A 169 -8.73 -14.67 -13.94
C GLY A 169 -8.37 -14.99 -15.39
N ALA A 170 -7.80 -16.16 -15.66
CA ALA A 170 -7.63 -16.69 -17.01
C ALA A 170 -8.96 -17.27 -17.53
N LYS A 171 -9.26 -17.10 -18.83
CA LYS A 171 -10.42 -17.77 -19.47
C LYS A 171 -10.27 -19.28 -19.50
N GLU A 172 -9.03 -19.76 -19.53
CA GLU A 172 -8.66 -21.17 -19.54
C GLU A 172 -7.98 -21.51 -18.22
N HIS A 173 -8.21 -22.73 -17.71
CA HIS A 173 -7.55 -23.26 -16.51
C HIS A 173 -6.07 -23.52 -16.78
N LEU A 174 -5.28 -22.44 -16.80
CA LEU A 174 -3.84 -22.51 -16.98
C LEU A 174 -3.18 -22.92 -15.67
N LYS A 175 -2.44 -24.03 -15.70
CA LYS A 175 -1.64 -24.47 -14.56
C LYS A 175 -0.51 -23.49 -14.29
N VAL A 176 -0.27 -23.16 -13.03
CA VAL A 176 0.87 -22.31 -12.64
C VAL A 176 2.16 -23.14 -12.69
N GLU A 177 3.11 -22.75 -13.53
CA GLU A 177 4.45 -23.34 -13.53
C GLU A 177 5.28 -22.85 -12.33
N PRO A 178 6.23 -23.66 -11.83
CA PRO A 178 7.21 -23.21 -10.83
C PRO A 178 7.95 -21.94 -11.27
N ILE A 179 8.37 -21.13 -10.30
CA ILE A 179 9.19 -19.93 -10.56
C ILE A 179 10.58 -20.36 -11.04
N LYS A 180 11.15 -19.62 -12.00
CA LYS A 180 12.47 -19.88 -12.59
C LYS A 180 13.48 -18.79 -12.21
N THR A 181 14.75 -19.14 -12.12
CA THR A 181 15.81 -18.16 -11.90
C THR A 181 15.89 -17.19 -13.07
N ARG A 182 16.17 -15.91 -12.79
CA ARG A 182 16.16 -14.76 -13.71
C ARG A 182 14.79 -14.43 -14.30
N GLU A 183 13.72 -15.03 -13.80
CA GLU A 183 12.36 -14.66 -14.16
C GLU A 183 12.01 -13.28 -13.57
N MET A 184 11.25 -12.48 -14.32
CA MET A 184 10.70 -11.22 -13.84
C MET A 184 9.28 -11.43 -13.31
N LEU A 185 9.07 -11.06 -12.05
CA LEU A 185 7.78 -11.16 -11.36
C LEU A 185 7.33 -9.79 -10.89
N MET A 186 6.03 -9.53 -10.95
CA MET A 186 5.43 -8.36 -10.33
C MET A 186 5.02 -8.73 -8.91
N LEU A 187 5.43 -7.90 -7.96
CA LEU A 187 5.17 -8.07 -6.55
C LEU A 187 4.28 -6.93 -6.07
N SER A 188 3.20 -7.29 -5.37
CA SER A 188 2.38 -6.35 -4.62
C SER A 188 2.70 -6.51 -3.14
N ILE A 189 3.37 -5.50 -2.56
CA ILE A 189 3.82 -5.49 -1.17
C ILE A 189 3.16 -4.28 -0.51
N ASN A 190 2.19 -4.51 0.37
CA ASN A 190 1.32 -3.45 0.90
C ASN A 190 0.67 -2.63 -0.24
N THR A 191 0.98 -1.34 -0.34
CA THR A 191 0.51 -0.44 -1.40
C THR A 191 1.54 -0.23 -2.50
N THR A 192 2.73 -0.84 -2.39
CA THR A 192 3.80 -0.76 -3.39
C THR A 192 3.63 -1.86 -4.43
N ILE A 193 3.75 -1.50 -5.71
CA ILE A 193 3.89 -2.46 -6.81
C ILE A 193 5.31 -2.32 -7.34
N SER A 194 6.06 -3.42 -7.35
CA SER A 194 7.43 -3.45 -7.86
C SER A 194 7.63 -4.66 -8.77
N VAL A 195 8.47 -4.52 -9.77
CA VAL A 195 8.92 -5.67 -10.58
C VAL A 195 10.27 -6.10 -10.05
N GLY A 196 10.39 -7.40 -9.77
CA GLY A 196 11.60 -8.02 -9.28
C GLY A 196 12.10 -9.12 -10.19
N THR A 197 13.42 -9.27 -10.29
CA THR A 197 14.08 -10.37 -10.97
C THR A 197 14.54 -11.40 -9.95
N VAL A 198 14.18 -12.67 -10.15
CA VAL A 198 14.55 -13.77 -9.26
C VAL A 198 16.05 -14.06 -9.39
N GLU A 199 16.80 -13.86 -8.31
CA GLU A 199 18.25 -14.17 -8.28
C GLU A 199 18.50 -15.60 -7.85
N LYS A 200 17.77 -16.07 -6.83
CA LYS A 200 17.98 -17.38 -6.21
C LYS A 200 16.65 -17.99 -5.78
N ILE A 201 16.57 -19.30 -5.91
CA ILE A 201 15.47 -20.12 -5.44
C ILE A 201 16.06 -21.16 -4.50
N SER A 202 15.47 -21.32 -3.32
CA SER A 202 15.88 -22.30 -2.31
C SER A 202 14.62 -22.86 -1.65
N ASP A 203 14.28 -24.11 -1.97
CA ASP A 203 13.05 -24.77 -1.52
C ASP A 203 11.78 -23.93 -1.78
N ASP A 204 11.13 -23.41 -0.74
CA ASP A 204 9.94 -22.57 -0.79
C ASP A 204 10.25 -21.07 -0.68
N GLU A 205 11.53 -20.68 -0.66
CA GLU A 205 11.98 -19.30 -0.59
C GLU A 205 12.57 -18.81 -1.93
N ILE A 206 12.24 -17.57 -2.27
CA ILE A 206 12.79 -16.89 -3.43
C ILE A 206 13.42 -15.56 -3.02
N GLU A 207 14.59 -15.27 -3.58
CA GLU A 207 15.30 -14.00 -3.43
C GLU A 207 15.16 -13.20 -4.72
N LEU A 208 14.67 -11.96 -4.61
CA LEU A 208 14.44 -11.07 -5.75
C LEU A 208 15.18 -9.75 -5.58
N VAL A 209 15.71 -9.25 -6.69
CA VAL A 209 16.17 -7.86 -6.83
C VAL A 209 15.06 -7.04 -7.45
N LEU A 210 14.68 -5.96 -6.79
CA LEU A 210 13.56 -5.09 -7.16
C LEU A 210 14.03 -3.87 -7.96
N ASN A 211 13.27 -3.50 -8.98
CA ASN A 211 13.49 -2.27 -9.75
C ASN A 211 13.07 -1.03 -8.94
N ILE A 212 12.00 -1.15 -8.16
CA ILE A 212 11.53 -0.13 -7.21
C ILE A 212 11.76 -0.70 -5.80
N PRO A 213 12.55 -0.03 -4.95
CA PRO A 213 12.82 -0.53 -3.61
C PRO A 213 11.57 -0.42 -2.74
N VAL A 214 11.53 -1.21 -1.68
CA VAL A 214 10.39 -1.31 -0.76
C VAL A 214 10.85 -1.18 0.68
N ILE A 215 9.90 -0.93 1.57
CA ILE A 215 10.10 -1.05 3.01
C ILE A 215 9.53 -2.39 3.44
N VAL A 216 10.43 -3.28 3.86
CA VAL A 216 10.07 -4.63 4.28
C VAL A 216 9.63 -4.57 5.74
N LEU A 217 8.33 -4.72 5.99
CA LEU A 217 7.82 -4.98 7.33
C LEU A 217 7.74 -6.49 7.51
N LYS A 218 8.15 -6.97 8.68
CA LYS A 218 8.10 -8.40 8.99
C LYS A 218 6.65 -8.89 8.91
N GLU A 219 6.47 -10.09 8.36
CA GLU A 219 5.19 -10.81 8.24
C GLU A 219 4.17 -10.18 7.26
N ASP A 220 4.63 -9.25 6.42
CA ASP A 220 3.78 -8.75 5.34
C ASP A 220 3.49 -9.83 4.30
N GLN A 221 2.22 -9.88 3.88
CA GLN A 221 1.80 -10.69 2.76
C GLN A 221 2.22 -10.03 1.45
N VAL A 222 2.65 -10.86 0.50
CA VAL A 222 3.11 -10.41 -0.82
C VAL A 222 2.29 -11.13 -1.87
N GLY A 223 1.64 -10.37 -2.75
CA GLY A 223 1.02 -10.94 -3.95
C GLY A 223 2.08 -11.09 -5.05
N ILE A 224 2.12 -12.26 -5.69
CA ILE A 224 3.05 -12.58 -6.76
C ILE A 224 2.26 -12.70 -8.06
N ALA A 225 2.63 -11.89 -9.06
CA ALA A 225 2.04 -11.92 -10.38
C ALA A 225 3.10 -12.19 -11.47
N ARG A 226 2.71 -12.95 -12.49
CA ARG A 226 3.51 -13.31 -13.65
C ARG A 226 2.91 -12.71 -14.91
N ASN A 227 3.77 -12.30 -15.84
CA ASN A 227 3.32 -11.85 -17.15
C ASN A 227 2.99 -13.08 -18.02
N ILE A 228 1.72 -13.22 -18.39
CA ILE A 228 1.21 -14.29 -19.24
C ILE A 228 0.43 -13.62 -20.37
N ASP A 229 0.85 -13.83 -21.61
CA ASP A 229 0.26 -13.23 -22.81
C ASP A 229 0.12 -11.70 -22.75
N GLY A 230 1.11 -11.02 -22.17
CA GLY A 230 1.13 -9.55 -22.04
C GLY A 230 0.34 -9.00 -20.84
N HIS A 231 -0.23 -9.87 -20.01
CA HIS A 231 -1.00 -9.47 -18.82
C HIS A 231 -0.38 -10.01 -17.52
N TRP A 232 -0.30 -9.15 -16.51
CA TRP A 232 0.09 -9.58 -15.16
C TRP A 232 -1.06 -10.32 -14.50
N ARG A 233 -0.85 -11.60 -14.18
CA ARG A 233 -1.84 -12.45 -13.52
C ARG A 233 -1.30 -12.96 -12.19
N LEU A 234 -2.16 -12.95 -11.17
CA LEU A 234 -1.82 -13.41 -9.83
C LEU A 234 -1.59 -14.93 -9.84
N ILE A 235 -0.45 -15.36 -9.32
CA ILE A 235 0.00 -16.75 -9.28
C ILE A 235 0.29 -17.27 -7.88
N GLY A 236 0.36 -16.38 -6.87
CA GLY A 236 0.63 -16.74 -5.47
C GLY A 236 0.55 -15.53 -4.54
#